data_AF-A0AAU5RM24-F1
#
_entry.id   AF-A0AAU5RM24-F1
#
_cell.length_a   1.000
_cell.length_b   1.000
_cell.length_c   1.000
_cell.angle_alpha   90.00
_cell.angle_beta   90.00
_cell.angle_gamma   90.00
#
_symmetry.space_group_name_H-M   'P 1'
#
loop_
_entity.id
_entity.type
_entity.pdbx_description
1 polymer ?
#
loop_
_entity_poly.entity_id
_entity_poly.type
_entity_poly.pdbx_seq_one_letter_code
_entity_poly.pdbx_strand_id
1 'polypeptide(L)'
;MRGEPSCPKCGGRVRAPGLFADSWQCDVHGTVHPLQPVIPPSVEALGVVVHRARVPVWMPWPLSVGWLFTGVACAGDDRSGGRATAVACSGPGPLGGVGEMILVAEELGVGLGARYAGVDGPDPGPYLNVEKPPQAKVLAAGRPAPLWHVTGAPDDRAVFAGEARGLWLWAVVWPEQTGLLMYDELVLTDLRDAGAEVDLLPCGALSPRLLEP
;
A
#
# COMPACT_ATOMS: atom_id res chain seq x y z
N MET A 1 -21.23 11.37 0.03
CA MET A 1 -20.33 12.44 0.53
C MET A 1 -18.91 11.93 0.34
N ARG A 2 -18.03 12.67 -0.35
CA ARG A 2 -16.59 12.29 -0.37
C ARG A 2 -16.06 12.50 1.05
N GLY A 3 -15.27 11.56 1.57
CA GLY A 3 -14.61 11.74 2.87
C GLY A 3 -13.68 12.96 2.85
N GLU A 4 -13.21 13.39 4.02
CA GLU A 4 -12.15 14.41 4.09
C GLU A 4 -10.77 13.75 3.92
N PRO A 5 -9.80 14.41 3.25
CA PRO A 5 -8.42 13.94 3.23
C PRO A 5 -7.84 13.85 4.65
N SER A 6 -6.92 12.91 4.86
CA SER A 6 -6.31 12.63 6.17
C SER A 6 -4.79 12.55 6.11
N CYS A 7 -4.14 12.49 7.26
CA CYS A 7 -2.70 12.28 7.36
C CYS A 7 -2.37 10.81 7.02
N PRO A 8 -1.41 10.52 6.12
CA PRO A 8 -1.03 9.15 5.81
C PRO A 8 -0.39 8.43 7.00
N LYS A 9 0.17 9.17 7.97
CA LYS A 9 0.87 8.62 9.15
C LYS A 9 -0.08 8.26 10.29
N CYS A 10 -0.98 9.16 10.70
CA CYS A 10 -1.89 8.92 11.83
C CYS A 10 -3.37 8.80 11.46
N GLY A 11 -3.77 9.04 10.21
CA GLY A 11 -5.20 9.11 9.83
C GLY A 11 -5.94 10.33 10.36
N GLY A 12 -5.27 11.22 11.10
CA GLY A 12 -5.84 12.46 11.61
C GLY A 12 -6.19 13.44 10.49
N ARG A 13 -7.04 14.42 10.81
CA ARG A 13 -7.45 15.48 9.89
C ARG A 13 -6.24 16.30 9.42
N VAL A 14 -6.29 16.76 8.16
CA VAL A 14 -5.28 17.66 7.59
C VAL A 14 -5.92 18.95 7.08
N ARG A 15 -5.18 20.05 7.13
CA ARG A 15 -5.57 21.34 6.56
C ARG A 15 -5.01 21.49 5.16
N ALA A 16 -5.86 21.93 4.24
CA ALA A 16 -5.46 22.23 2.87
C ALA A 16 -4.50 23.44 2.81
N PRO A 17 -3.67 23.55 1.76
CA PRO A 17 -2.90 24.76 1.46
C PRO A 17 -3.80 26.01 1.42
N GLY A 18 -3.29 27.13 1.91
CA GLY A 18 -4.01 28.40 1.99
C GLY A 18 -3.08 29.55 2.37
N LEU A 19 -3.63 30.61 2.98
CA LEU A 19 -2.90 31.84 3.28
C LEU A 19 -1.69 31.65 4.23
N PHE A 20 -1.70 30.60 5.05
CA PHE A 20 -0.68 30.37 6.08
C PHE A 20 0.32 29.25 5.73
N ALA A 21 0.04 28.45 4.70
CA ALA A 21 0.89 27.33 4.28
C ALA A 21 0.62 26.98 2.80
N ASP A 22 1.68 26.70 2.05
CA ASP A 22 1.62 26.29 0.63
C ASP A 22 1.44 24.77 0.44
N SER A 23 1.34 24.04 1.54
CA SER A 23 1.35 22.58 1.63
C SER A 23 0.35 22.10 2.67
N TRP A 24 -0.08 20.84 2.54
CA TRP A 24 -1.03 20.24 3.48
C TRP A 24 -0.38 20.05 4.85
N GLN A 25 -1.12 20.40 5.91
CA GLN A 25 -0.60 20.39 7.28
C GLN A 25 -1.40 19.43 8.17
N CYS A 26 -0.69 18.55 8.86
CA CYS A 26 -1.16 17.74 9.98
C CYS A 26 -0.68 18.37 11.30
N ASP A 27 -1.53 18.40 12.32
CA ASP A 27 -1.17 18.98 13.62
C ASP A 27 -0.05 18.22 14.35
N VAL A 28 0.11 16.94 14.05
CA VAL A 28 1.13 16.08 14.68
C VAL A 28 2.39 15.98 13.81
N HIS A 29 2.22 15.86 12.49
CA HIS A 29 3.32 15.53 11.57
C HIS A 29 3.80 16.69 10.70
N GLY A 30 3.20 17.88 10.84
CA GLY A 30 3.51 19.03 10.02
C GLY A 30 3.14 18.81 8.56
N THR A 31 4.08 19.09 7.65
CA THR A 31 3.84 18.98 6.20
C THR A 31 3.66 17.52 5.78
N VAL A 32 2.58 17.24 5.05
CA VAL A 32 2.26 15.89 4.58
C VAL A 32 1.74 15.88 3.14
N HIS A 33 1.79 14.71 2.50
CA HIS A 33 0.97 14.42 1.33
C HIS A 33 -0.36 13.85 1.82
N PRO A 34 -1.51 14.48 1.54
CA PRO A 34 -2.77 14.08 2.13
C PRO A 34 -3.22 12.73 1.58
N LEU A 35 -3.59 11.81 2.45
CA LEU A 35 -4.28 10.57 2.08
C LEU A 35 -5.67 10.92 1.57
N GLN A 36 -5.93 10.63 0.30
CA GLN A 36 -7.22 10.87 -0.32
C GLN A 36 -8.28 9.89 0.24
N PRO A 37 -9.55 10.31 0.32
CA PRO A 37 -10.62 9.45 0.79
C PRO A 37 -10.72 8.18 -0.04
N VAL A 38 -10.79 7.03 0.64
CA VAL A 38 -11.03 5.74 -0.01
C VAL A 38 -12.47 5.71 -0.51
N ILE A 39 -12.64 5.30 -1.76
CA ILE A 39 -13.94 5.12 -2.41
C ILE A 39 -14.18 3.62 -2.70
N PRO A 40 -15.43 3.19 -2.92
CA PRO A 40 -15.70 1.81 -3.29
C PRO A 40 -14.84 1.32 -4.47
N PRO A 41 -14.32 0.08 -4.43
CA PRO A 41 -13.44 -0.44 -5.47
C PRO A 41 -14.14 -0.53 -6.81
N SER A 42 -13.50 0.00 -7.84
CA SER A 42 -13.85 -0.20 -9.24
C SER A 42 -12.61 -0.03 -10.11
N VAL A 43 -12.66 -0.56 -11.34
CA VAL A 43 -11.60 -0.36 -12.33
C VAL A 43 -11.40 1.12 -12.63
N GLU A 44 -12.47 1.92 -12.70
CA GLU A 44 -12.40 3.36 -12.95
C GLU A 44 -11.71 4.10 -11.79
N ALA A 45 -12.05 3.73 -10.55
CA ALA A 45 -11.40 4.28 -9.36
C ALA A 45 -9.90 3.95 -9.34
N LEU A 46 -9.55 2.72 -9.70
CA LEU A 46 -8.17 2.27 -9.85
C LEU A 46 -7.46 3.05 -10.95
N GLY A 47 -8.08 3.22 -12.12
CA GLY A 47 -7.56 3.99 -13.24
C GLY A 47 -7.24 5.45 -12.88
N VAL A 48 -8.07 6.09 -12.05
CA VAL A 48 -7.79 7.44 -11.54
C VAL A 48 -6.52 7.47 -10.69
N VAL A 49 -6.33 6.49 -9.80
CA VAL A 49 -5.11 6.40 -8.98
C VAL A 49 -3.89 6.12 -9.85
N VAL A 50 -3.98 5.13 -10.74
CA VAL A 50 -2.93 4.74 -11.68
C VAL A 50 -2.46 5.95 -12.50
N HIS A 51 -3.39 6.74 -13.03
CA HIS A 51 -3.05 7.92 -13.84
C HIS A 51 -2.37 9.04 -13.04
N ARG A 52 -2.67 9.15 -11.75
CA ARG A 52 -2.13 10.21 -10.87
C ARG A 52 -0.85 9.81 -10.13
N ALA A 53 -0.59 8.51 -9.99
CA ALA A 53 0.48 7.99 -9.16
C ALA A 53 1.87 8.28 -9.74
N ARG A 54 2.72 8.88 -8.91
CA ARG A 54 4.15 9.08 -9.18
C ARG A 54 4.99 7.90 -8.70
N VAL A 55 4.47 7.13 -7.76
CA VAL A 55 4.99 5.82 -7.32
C VAL A 55 4.29 4.67 -8.04
N PRO A 56 4.87 3.46 -8.07
CA PRO A 56 4.24 2.27 -8.62
C PRO A 56 2.90 1.93 -7.97
N VAL A 57 1.95 1.44 -8.75
CA VAL A 57 0.71 0.87 -8.22
C VAL A 57 0.84 -0.64 -8.27
N TRP A 58 1.43 -1.22 -7.21
CA TRP A 58 1.77 -2.64 -7.18
C TRP A 58 0.52 -3.52 -7.02
N MET A 59 0.43 -4.56 -7.85
CA MET A 59 -0.58 -5.62 -7.71
C MET A 59 0.07 -6.98 -8.01
N PRO A 60 -0.29 -8.06 -7.31
CA PRO A 60 0.08 -9.41 -7.73
C PRO A 60 -0.48 -9.69 -9.12
N TRP A 61 0.38 -10.11 -10.04
CA TRP A 61 -0.03 -10.29 -11.44
C TRP A 61 0.45 -11.62 -12.05
N PRO A 62 -0.47 -12.47 -12.55
CA PRO A 62 -1.92 -12.34 -12.40
C PRO A 62 -2.34 -12.50 -10.93
N LEU A 63 -3.54 -12.03 -10.57
CA LEU A 63 -4.13 -12.35 -9.27
C LEU A 63 -4.34 -13.87 -9.16
N SER A 64 -4.00 -14.44 -8.00
CA SER A 64 -4.22 -15.85 -7.71
C SER A 64 -5.71 -16.21 -7.80
N VAL A 65 -6.01 -17.48 -8.04
CA VAL A 65 -7.40 -17.96 -8.16
C VAL A 65 -8.20 -17.58 -6.90
N GLY A 66 -9.33 -16.90 -7.11
CA GLY A 66 -10.22 -16.43 -6.03
C GLY A 66 -9.78 -15.13 -5.35
N TRP A 67 -8.63 -14.56 -5.72
CA TRP A 67 -8.21 -13.24 -5.25
C TRP A 67 -8.83 -12.14 -6.11
N LEU A 68 -9.29 -11.09 -5.43
CA LEU A 68 -9.99 -9.95 -6.01
C LEU A 68 -9.28 -8.66 -5.64
N PHE A 69 -9.33 -7.67 -6.53
CA PHE A 69 -9.00 -6.29 -6.17
C PHE A 69 -10.09 -5.74 -5.25
N THR A 70 -9.71 -5.31 -4.04
CA THR A 70 -10.65 -4.89 -2.98
C THR A 70 -10.47 -3.44 -2.57
N GLY A 71 -9.65 -2.67 -3.28
CA GLY A 71 -9.62 -1.22 -3.17
C GLY A 71 -8.23 -0.63 -3.32
N VAL A 72 -8.18 0.69 -3.40
CA VAL A 72 -6.95 1.44 -3.54
C VAL A 72 -7.02 2.72 -2.70
N ALA A 73 -5.92 3.06 -2.05
CA ALA A 73 -5.71 4.35 -1.40
C ALA A 73 -4.49 5.05 -2.00
N CYS A 74 -4.49 6.38 -1.96
CA CYS A 74 -3.41 7.19 -2.52
C CYS A 74 -3.15 8.42 -1.65
N ALA A 75 -1.91 8.63 -1.26
CA ALA A 75 -1.46 9.84 -0.57
C ALA A 75 -0.81 10.80 -1.57
N GLY A 76 -1.28 12.03 -1.63
CA GLY A 76 -0.91 13.01 -2.65
C GLY A 76 -2.09 13.91 -3.00
N ASP A 77 -1.83 14.96 -3.78
CA ASP A 77 -2.88 15.88 -4.24
C ASP A 77 -2.76 16.13 -5.76
N ASP A 78 -3.66 16.94 -6.31
CA ASP A 78 -3.71 17.25 -7.74
C ASP A 78 -2.41 17.89 -8.27
N ARG A 79 -1.70 18.62 -7.41
CA ARG A 79 -0.47 19.34 -7.78
C ARG A 79 0.75 18.41 -7.74
N SER A 80 0.85 17.57 -6.73
CA SER A 80 1.99 16.68 -6.50
C SER A 80 1.81 15.31 -7.17
N GLY A 81 0.57 14.87 -7.43
CA GLY A 81 0.28 13.49 -7.79
C GLY A 81 0.42 12.54 -6.59
N GLY A 82 0.17 11.25 -6.82
CA GLY A 82 0.25 10.22 -5.79
C GLY A 82 1.68 9.88 -5.40
N ARG A 83 2.07 10.21 -4.16
CA ARG A 83 3.38 10.00 -3.53
C ARG A 83 3.47 8.72 -2.72
N ALA A 84 2.32 8.16 -2.36
CA ALA A 84 2.18 6.79 -1.93
C ALA A 84 0.89 6.19 -2.47
N THR A 85 0.88 4.88 -2.69
CA THR A 85 -0.32 4.12 -3.07
C THR A 85 -0.38 2.83 -2.28
N ALA A 86 -1.57 2.43 -1.86
CA ALA A 86 -1.84 1.16 -1.21
C ALA A 86 -2.93 0.42 -1.98
N VAL A 87 -2.61 -0.75 -2.53
CA VAL A 87 -3.56 -1.60 -3.26
C VAL A 87 -3.94 -2.77 -2.37
N ALA A 88 -5.23 -2.94 -2.11
CA ALA A 88 -5.77 -4.07 -1.38
C ALA A 88 -6.24 -5.16 -2.34
N CYS A 89 -5.85 -6.39 -2.04
CA CYS A 89 -6.38 -7.60 -2.66
C CYS A 89 -6.84 -8.55 -1.54
N SER A 90 -7.95 -9.25 -1.76
CA SER A 90 -8.47 -10.23 -0.79
C SER A 90 -8.89 -11.51 -1.50
N GLY A 91 -8.71 -12.66 -0.86
CA GLY A 91 -9.02 -13.97 -1.43
C GLY A 91 -8.93 -15.10 -0.41
N PRO A 92 -8.91 -16.37 -0.83
CA PRO A 92 -8.74 -17.50 0.08
C PRO A 92 -7.38 -17.45 0.77
N GLY A 93 -7.38 -17.56 2.11
CA GLY A 93 -6.16 -17.67 2.90
C GLY A 93 -5.49 -19.05 2.75
N PRO A 94 -4.15 -19.14 2.84
CA PRO A 94 -3.41 -20.39 2.63
C PRO A 94 -3.75 -21.48 3.66
N LEU A 95 -4.18 -21.10 4.85
CA LEU A 95 -4.62 -22.01 5.92
C LEU A 95 -6.14 -22.00 6.12
N GLY A 96 -6.90 -21.57 5.10
CA GLY A 96 -8.35 -21.41 5.16
C GLY A 96 -8.80 -20.02 5.61
N GLY A 97 -10.10 -19.74 5.45
CA GLY A 97 -10.67 -18.42 5.70
C GLY A 97 -10.34 -17.40 4.61
N VAL A 98 -10.52 -16.12 4.93
CA VAL A 98 -10.21 -14.99 4.04
C VAL A 98 -8.81 -14.46 4.38
N GLY A 99 -7.97 -14.34 3.37
CA GLY A 99 -6.71 -13.61 3.41
C GLY A 99 -6.88 -12.23 2.77
N GLU A 100 -6.18 -11.24 3.31
CA GLU A 100 -6.06 -9.89 2.76
C GLU A 100 -4.59 -9.53 2.61
N MET A 101 -4.28 -8.78 1.56
CA MET A 101 -2.95 -8.24 1.28
C MET A 101 -3.09 -6.79 0.88
N ILE A 102 -2.30 -5.92 1.52
CA ILE A 102 -2.09 -4.54 1.09
C ILE A 102 -0.64 -4.41 0.62
N LEU A 103 -0.47 -4.01 -0.64
CA LEU A 103 0.81 -3.64 -1.21
C LEU A 103 0.93 -2.12 -1.24
N VAL A 104 1.95 -1.60 -0.56
CA VAL A 104 2.21 -0.15 -0.51
C VAL A 104 3.47 0.17 -1.30
N ALA A 105 3.39 1.14 -2.20
CA ALA A 105 4.55 1.84 -2.74
C ALA A 105 4.58 3.25 -2.16
N GLU A 106 5.72 3.73 -1.70
CA GLU A 106 5.83 5.12 -1.22
C GLU A 106 7.20 5.75 -1.40
N GLU A 107 7.20 7.06 -1.58
CA GLU A 107 8.39 7.90 -1.42
C GLU A 107 8.81 7.96 0.06
N LEU A 108 10.10 8.22 0.31
CA LEU A 108 10.63 8.33 1.66
C LEU A 108 9.88 9.41 2.47
N GLY A 109 9.43 9.04 3.68
CA GLY A 109 8.86 9.98 4.63
C GLY A 109 7.35 10.22 4.50
N VAL A 110 6.65 9.60 3.53
CA VAL A 110 5.18 9.68 3.42
C VAL A 110 4.52 8.97 4.61
N GLY A 111 4.94 7.74 4.91
CA GLY A 111 4.56 6.97 6.09
C GLY A 111 3.20 6.28 5.99
N LEU A 112 2.73 6.02 4.77
CA LEU A 112 1.53 5.23 4.54
C LEU A 112 1.79 3.74 4.84
N GLY A 113 2.98 3.23 4.48
CA GLY A 113 3.35 1.84 4.72
C GLY A 113 3.47 1.53 6.20
N ALA A 114 4.17 2.38 6.94
CA ALA A 114 4.31 2.26 8.40
C ALA A 114 2.95 2.27 9.11
N ARG A 115 2.00 3.13 8.68
CA ARG A 115 0.63 3.13 9.21
C ARG A 115 -0.08 1.80 8.98
N TYR A 116 -0.02 1.23 7.77
CA TYR A 116 -0.63 -0.08 7.51
C TYR A 116 0.07 -1.23 8.26
N ALA A 117 1.39 -1.12 8.43
CA ALA A 117 2.17 -2.06 9.22
C ALA A 117 1.88 -1.98 10.73
N GLY A 118 1.27 -0.89 11.22
CA GLY A 118 1.02 -0.69 12.64
C GLY A 118 2.29 -0.40 13.44
N VAL A 119 3.29 0.22 12.81
CA VAL A 119 4.58 0.59 13.44
C VAL A 119 4.76 2.10 13.46
N ASP A 120 5.63 2.60 14.35
CA ASP A 120 5.93 4.02 14.44
C ASP A 120 6.84 4.51 13.30
N GLY A 121 6.83 5.83 13.08
CA GLY A 121 7.68 6.48 12.08
C GLY A 121 7.14 6.34 10.65
N PRO A 122 7.82 6.91 9.65
CA PRO A 122 7.39 6.78 8.26
C PRO A 122 8.16 5.71 7.47
N ASP A 123 9.23 5.15 8.01
CA ASP A 123 10.14 4.26 7.29
C ASP A 123 10.36 2.93 8.04
N PRO A 124 10.64 1.83 7.31
CA PRO A 124 10.78 0.51 7.94
C PRO A 124 12.12 0.33 8.65
N GLY A 125 13.11 1.19 8.42
CA GLY A 125 14.52 0.97 8.76
C GLY A 125 14.77 0.46 10.18
N PRO A 126 14.21 1.08 11.23
CA PRO A 126 14.37 0.64 12.62
C PRO A 126 13.85 -0.78 12.90
N TYR A 127 12.98 -1.31 12.04
CA TYR A 127 12.30 -2.59 12.20
C TYR A 127 12.83 -3.68 11.27
N LEU A 128 13.79 -3.36 10.41
CA LEU A 128 14.42 -4.31 9.48
C LEU A 128 15.75 -4.81 10.05
N ASN A 129 15.88 -6.13 10.16
CA ASN A 129 17.17 -6.76 10.45
C ASN A 129 17.92 -7.07 9.15
N VAL A 130 18.51 -6.03 8.55
CA VAL A 130 19.21 -6.13 7.25
C VAL A 130 20.51 -6.94 7.29
N GLU A 131 21.05 -7.21 8.48
CA GLU A 131 22.19 -8.11 8.68
C GLU A 131 21.80 -9.58 8.46
N LYS A 132 20.51 -9.91 8.50
CA LYS A 132 19.98 -11.24 8.17
C LYS A 132 19.55 -11.30 6.71
N PRO A 133 19.57 -12.50 6.09
CA PRO A 133 18.98 -12.70 4.77
C PRO A 133 17.52 -12.25 4.74
N PRO A 134 17.04 -11.70 3.61
CA PRO A 134 15.63 -11.40 3.44
C PRO A 134 14.79 -12.66 3.57
N GLN A 135 13.65 -12.57 4.25
CA GLN A 135 12.75 -13.70 4.46
C GLN A 135 11.87 -13.97 3.23
N ALA A 136 11.56 -12.93 2.45
CA ALA A 136 10.75 -13.03 1.26
C ALA A 136 11.45 -12.35 0.07
N LYS A 137 11.03 -12.71 -1.14
CA LYS A 137 11.53 -12.13 -2.37
C LYS A 137 10.41 -12.08 -3.38
N VAL A 138 10.16 -10.90 -3.94
CA VAL A 138 9.15 -10.70 -4.98
C VAL A 138 9.81 -10.30 -6.29
N LEU A 139 9.13 -10.52 -7.42
CA LEU A 139 9.55 -10.05 -8.72
C LEU A 139 8.78 -8.77 -9.07
N ALA A 140 9.30 -7.61 -8.69
CA ALA A 140 8.66 -6.31 -8.91
C ALA A 140 9.08 -5.71 -10.26
N ALA A 141 8.13 -5.54 -11.17
CA ALA A 141 8.36 -5.06 -12.54
C ALA A 141 9.53 -5.80 -13.23
N GLY A 142 9.55 -7.13 -13.11
CA GLY A 142 10.58 -8.00 -13.69
C GLY A 142 11.93 -7.99 -12.96
N ARG A 143 12.04 -7.35 -11.79
CA ARG A 143 13.27 -7.31 -11.00
C ARG A 143 13.08 -7.94 -9.62
N PRO A 144 14.01 -8.80 -9.17
CA PRO A 144 14.09 -9.24 -7.80
C PRO A 144 14.08 -8.07 -6.80
N ALA A 145 13.12 -8.08 -5.87
CA ALA A 145 13.05 -7.17 -4.74
C ALA A 145 13.05 -8.00 -3.44
N PRO A 146 14.17 -7.99 -2.67
CA PRO A 146 14.22 -8.65 -1.37
C PRO A 146 13.35 -7.91 -0.36
N LEU A 147 12.60 -8.66 0.44
CA LEU A 147 11.78 -8.13 1.52
C LEU A 147 12.17 -8.76 2.86
N TRP A 148 12.33 -7.91 3.87
CA TRP A 148 12.60 -8.30 5.25
C TRP A 148 11.32 -8.25 6.05
N HIS A 149 11.16 -9.20 6.96
CA HIS A 149 10.10 -9.17 7.95
C HIS A 149 10.29 -7.95 8.88
N VAL A 150 9.25 -7.15 9.05
CA VAL A 150 9.23 -5.96 9.91
C VAL A 150 8.90 -6.40 11.33
N THR A 151 9.80 -6.15 12.29
CA THR A 151 9.54 -6.45 13.70
C THR A 151 8.71 -5.35 14.36
N GLY A 152 7.95 -5.67 15.41
CA GLY A 152 7.17 -4.67 16.16
C GLY A 152 5.80 -4.34 15.57
N ALA A 153 5.43 -4.95 14.44
CA ALA A 153 4.05 -4.95 13.95
C ALA A 153 3.13 -5.76 14.89
N PRO A 154 1.82 -5.48 14.93
CA PRO A 154 0.87 -6.28 15.70
C PRO A 154 0.77 -7.73 15.22
N ASP A 155 0.49 -8.67 16.14
CA ASP A 155 0.42 -10.11 15.86
C ASP A 155 -0.75 -10.53 14.93
N ASP A 156 -1.67 -9.61 14.60
CA ASP A 156 -2.80 -9.89 13.71
C ASP A 156 -2.41 -9.91 12.21
N ARG A 157 -1.18 -9.49 11.89
CA ARG A 157 -0.67 -9.35 10.52
C ARG A 157 0.79 -9.76 10.41
N ALA A 158 1.19 -10.18 9.21
CA ALA A 158 2.59 -10.27 8.85
C ALA A 158 2.96 -9.07 7.98
N VAL A 159 4.15 -8.51 8.20
CA VAL A 159 4.62 -7.31 7.51
C VAL A 159 5.99 -7.57 6.92
N PHE A 160 6.12 -7.28 5.64
CA PHE A 160 7.39 -7.32 4.93
C PHE A 160 7.66 -5.98 4.28
N ALA A 161 8.91 -5.52 4.32
CA ALA A 161 9.31 -4.30 3.62
C ALA A 161 10.67 -4.45 2.95
N GLY A 162 10.85 -3.72 1.86
CA GLY A 162 12.08 -3.62 1.11
C GLY A 162 11.98 -2.50 0.08
N GLU A 163 12.79 -2.56 -0.95
CA GLU A 163 12.85 -1.51 -1.96
C GLU A 163 12.57 -2.06 -3.36
N ALA A 164 11.76 -1.33 -4.13
CA ALA A 164 11.59 -1.55 -5.55
C ALA A 164 11.58 -0.20 -6.29
N ARG A 165 12.42 -0.08 -7.33
CA ARG A 165 12.57 1.15 -8.14
C ARG A 165 12.96 2.41 -7.31
N GLY A 166 13.79 2.28 -6.27
CA GLY A 166 14.20 3.42 -5.44
C GLY A 166 13.13 3.92 -4.46
N LEU A 167 12.08 3.13 -4.25
CA LEU A 167 10.92 3.46 -3.42
C LEU A 167 10.65 2.32 -2.43
N TRP A 168 10.06 2.67 -1.29
CA TRP A 168 9.65 1.66 -0.32
C TRP A 168 8.54 0.80 -0.91
N LEU A 169 8.68 -0.50 -0.74
CA LEU A 169 7.68 -1.51 -1.01
C LEU A 169 7.34 -2.20 0.31
N TRP A 170 6.07 -2.14 0.70
CA TRP A 170 5.54 -2.87 1.85
C TRP A 170 4.53 -3.90 1.37
N ALA A 171 4.55 -5.07 2.00
CA ALA A 171 3.49 -6.06 1.91
C ALA A 171 2.97 -6.32 3.32
N VAL A 172 1.72 -5.94 3.56
CA VAL A 172 1.02 -6.16 4.83
C VAL A 172 -0.09 -7.17 4.57
N VAL A 173 -0.11 -8.26 5.32
CA VAL A 173 -1.06 -9.35 5.09
C VAL A 173 -1.79 -9.77 6.36
N TRP A 174 -3.07 -10.08 6.21
CA TRP A 174 -3.96 -10.52 7.27
C TRP A 174 -4.69 -11.81 6.90
N PRO A 175 -5.07 -12.63 7.89
CA PRO A 175 -4.39 -12.74 9.19
C PRO A 175 -2.88 -13.00 9.01
N GLU A 176 -2.09 -12.92 10.08
CA GLU A 176 -0.62 -13.12 10.06
C GLU A 176 -0.18 -14.33 9.21
N GLN A 177 -0.86 -15.47 9.37
CA GLN A 177 -0.61 -16.70 8.62
C GLN A 177 -0.78 -16.60 7.08
N THR A 178 -1.47 -15.57 6.58
CA THR A 178 -1.51 -15.24 5.14
C THR A 178 -0.12 -14.84 4.62
N GLY A 179 0.82 -14.50 5.51
CA GLY A 179 2.26 -14.33 5.24
C GLY A 179 2.92 -15.48 4.51
N LEU A 180 2.37 -16.70 4.59
CA LEU A 180 2.83 -17.84 3.81
C LEU A 180 2.84 -17.57 2.29
N LEU A 181 1.96 -16.69 1.79
CA LEU A 181 1.94 -16.30 0.38
C LEU A 181 3.19 -15.52 -0.06
N MET A 182 3.89 -14.89 0.87
CA MET A 182 5.10 -14.10 0.57
C MET A 182 6.34 -14.98 0.32
N TYR A 183 6.25 -16.28 0.65
CA TYR A 183 7.30 -17.26 0.41
C TYR A 183 7.15 -17.97 -0.94
N ASP A 184 6.02 -17.76 -1.63
CA ASP A 184 5.89 -18.11 -3.04
C ASP A 184 6.54 -17.02 -3.92
N GLU A 185 6.90 -17.34 -5.16
CA GLU A 185 7.51 -16.38 -6.08
C GLU A 185 6.45 -15.37 -6.58
N LEU A 186 6.14 -14.38 -5.75
CA LEU A 186 5.11 -13.39 -6.03
C LEU A 186 5.61 -12.39 -7.09
N VAL A 187 4.91 -12.34 -8.22
CA VAL A 187 5.16 -11.37 -9.29
C VAL A 187 4.31 -10.14 -9.07
N LEU A 188 4.95 -8.96 -9.00
CA LEU A 188 4.27 -7.68 -8.86
C LEU A 188 4.39 -6.87 -10.16
N THR A 189 3.24 -6.49 -10.71
CA THR A 189 3.15 -5.56 -11.84
C THR A 189 2.85 -4.16 -11.33
N ASP A 190 3.51 -3.16 -11.91
CA ASP A 190 3.11 -1.76 -11.77
C ASP A 190 1.93 -1.52 -12.70
N LEU A 191 0.74 -1.29 -12.16
CA LEU A 191 -0.47 -1.14 -12.98
C LEU A 191 -0.44 0.08 -13.90
N ARG A 192 0.51 1.00 -13.72
CA ARG A 192 0.79 2.09 -14.68
C ARG A 192 1.26 1.57 -16.04
N ASP A 193 1.81 0.35 -16.07
CA ASP A 193 2.34 -0.29 -17.28
C ASP A 193 1.43 -1.42 -17.80
N ALA A 194 0.30 -1.74 -17.13
CA ALA A 194 -0.57 -2.89 -17.44
C ALA A 194 -1.56 -2.66 -18.59
N GLY A 195 -1.78 -1.41 -19.01
CA GLY A 195 -2.64 -1.09 -20.16
C GLY A 195 -4.08 -1.59 -20.02
N ALA A 196 -4.63 -2.19 -21.09
CA ALA A 196 -6.02 -2.64 -21.16
C ALA A 196 -6.33 -3.88 -20.28
N GLU A 197 -5.31 -4.58 -19.77
CA GLU A 197 -5.53 -5.74 -18.91
C GLU A 197 -6.14 -5.36 -17.55
N VAL A 198 -5.96 -4.11 -17.12
CA VAL A 198 -6.56 -3.56 -15.89
C VAL A 198 -8.09 -3.62 -15.92
N ASP A 199 -8.69 -3.50 -17.10
CA ASP A 199 -10.15 -3.55 -17.27
C ASP A 199 -10.75 -4.94 -17.01
N LEU A 200 -9.93 -5.98 -16.97
CA LEU A 200 -10.33 -7.36 -16.70
C LEU A 200 -10.20 -7.74 -15.23
N LEU A 201 -9.81 -6.79 -14.37
CA LEU A 201 -9.58 -7.07 -12.95
C LEU A 201 -10.87 -7.45 -12.22
N PRO A 202 -10.89 -8.61 -11.55
CA PRO A 202 -12.03 -8.99 -10.75
C PRO A 202 -12.09 -8.11 -9.49
N CYS A 203 -13.15 -7.30 -9.38
CA CYS A 203 -13.37 -6.38 -8.26
C CYS A 203 -14.21 -7.05 -7.16
N GLY A 204 -13.73 -6.99 -5.92
CA GLY A 204 -14.44 -7.47 -4.73
C GLY A 204 -15.06 -6.34 -3.90
N ALA A 205 -15.53 -6.67 -2.70
CA ALA A 205 -16.00 -5.68 -1.73
C ALA A 205 -14.82 -4.84 -1.19
N LEU A 206 -15.11 -3.61 -0.76
CA LEU A 206 -14.11 -2.73 -0.16
C LEU A 206 -13.46 -3.40 1.06
N SER A 207 -12.14 -3.55 1.06
CA SER A 207 -11.41 -4.06 2.22
C SER A 207 -11.54 -3.10 3.41
N PRO A 208 -11.94 -3.58 4.60
CA PRO A 208 -12.00 -2.75 5.80
C PRO A 208 -10.61 -2.24 6.21
N ARG A 209 -9.54 -2.97 5.86
CA ARG A 209 -8.15 -2.61 6.17
C ARG A 209 -7.69 -1.31 5.53
N LEU A 210 -8.31 -0.89 4.42
CA LEU A 210 -8.02 0.41 3.81
C LEU A 210 -8.61 1.59 4.61
N LEU A 211 -9.65 1.35 5.40
CA LEU A 211 -10.33 2.36 6.23
C LEU A 211 -9.73 2.40 7.64
N GLU A 212 -9.55 1.22 8.21
CA GLU A 212 -9.06 0.98 9.57
C GLU A 212 -7.90 -0.02 9.50
N PRO A 213 -6.66 0.49 9.38
CA PRO A 213 -5.45 -0.34 9.33
C PRO A 213 -5.24 -1.18 10.60
#